data_AF-A0A1C0VRP7-F1
#
_entry.id   AF-A0A1C0VRP7-F1
#
_cell.length_a   1.000
_cell.length_b   1.000
_cell.length_c   1.000
_cell.angle_alpha   90.00
_cell.angle_beta   90.00
_cell.angle_gamma   90.00
#
_symmetry.space_group_name_H-M   'P 1'
#
loop_
_entity.id
_entity.type
_entity.pdbx_description
1 polymer ?
#
loop_
_entity_poly.entity_id
_entity_poly.type
_entity_poly.pdbx_seq_one_letter_code
_entity_poly.pdbx_strand_id
1 'polypeptide(L)' 'MIGNLKLEPNLKFTLKHKGESLEEQVEKNKPAIALLQKWLEEEVAPEEAGDRENYWQTVKEIIDSERPSGFKLYSQE' A
#
# COMPACT_ATOMS: atom_id res chain seq x y z
N MET A 1 1.53 13.49 22.09
CA MET A 1 2.24 12.35 22.70
C MET A 1 2.24 11.22 21.70
N ILE A 2 3.34 11.01 20.98
CA ILE A 2 3.46 9.89 20.03
C ILE A 2 3.79 8.66 20.87
N GLY A 3 2.84 7.72 20.96
CA GLY A 3 3.00 6.47 21.69
C GLY A 3 4.17 5.67 21.14
N ASN A 4 4.90 5.01 22.04
CA ASN A 4 6.03 4.14 21.76
C ASN A 4 5.70 3.09 20.69
N LEU A 5 6.14 3.32 19.45
CA LEU A 5 6.27 2.29 18.43
C LEU A 5 7.46 1.40 18.83
N LYS A 6 7.18 0.29 19.52
CA LYS A 6 8.13 -0.81 19.67
C LYS A 6 8.29 -1.47 18.30
N LEU A 7 9.35 -1.11 17.59
CA LEU A 7 9.76 -1.80 16.37
C LEU A 7 10.34 -3.17 16.76
N GLU A 8 9.65 -4.23 16.35
CA GLU A 8 10.09 -5.62 16.50
C GLU A 8 11.50 -5.81 15.92
N PRO A 9 12.45 -6.44 16.63
CA PRO A 9 13.87 -6.50 16.25
C PRO A 9 14.17 -7.31 14.98
N ASN A 10 13.17 -7.92 14.35
CA ASN A 10 13.35 -8.87 13.24
C ASN A 10 12.75 -8.45 11.89
N LEU A 11 12.28 -7.20 11.74
CA LEU A 11 11.88 -6.67 10.43
C LEU A 11 13.12 -6.26 9.62
N LYS A 12 13.63 -7.20 8.80
CA LYS A 12 14.69 -6.93 7.80
C LYS A 12 14.14 -6.20 6.56
N PHE A 13 13.58 -5.01 6.78
CA PHE A 13 13.46 -3.98 5.75
C PHE A 13 14.27 -2.76 6.17
N THR A 14 15.58 -2.94 6.34
CA THR A 14 16.50 -1.82 6.49
C THR A 14 16.84 -1.31 5.09
N LEU A 15 16.26 -0.16 4.72
CA LEU A 15 16.79 0.64 3.62
C LEU A 15 18.29 0.85 3.91
N LYS A 16 19.17 0.65 2.92
CA LYS A 16 20.63 0.72 3.12
C LYS A 16 20.99 1.99 3.90
N HIS A 17 21.42 1.83 5.15
CA HIS A 17 21.93 2.91 5.97
C HIS A 17 23.13 3.50 5.24
N LYS A 18 22.99 4.67 4.60
CA LYS A 18 24.05 5.33 3.80
C LYS A 18 25.18 5.89 4.70
N GLY A 19 25.50 5.22 5.80
CA GLY A 19 26.39 5.71 6.86
C GLY A 19 25.69 6.57 7.92
N GLU A 20 24.35 6.67 7.90
CA GLU A 20 23.57 7.55 8.78
C GLU A 20 23.09 6.79 10.04
N SER A 21 22.98 7.48 11.18
CA SER A 21 22.44 6.88 12.40
C SER A 21 20.93 6.61 12.29
N LEU A 22 20.39 5.80 13.20
CA LEU A 22 18.97 5.52 13.26
C LEU A 22 18.16 6.81 13.51
N GLU A 23 18.63 7.65 14.42
CA GLU A 23 18.02 8.93 14.77
C GLU A 23 18.00 9.88 13.57
N GLU A 24 19.10 9.94 12.81
CA GLU A 24 19.20 10.74 11.59
C GLU A 24 18.21 10.28 10.52
N GLN A 25 18.03 8.97 10.35
CA GLN A 25 17.08 8.43 9.39
C GLN A 25 15.63 8.69 9.81
N VAL A 26 15.32 8.54 11.10
CA VAL A 26 13.99 8.87 11.63
C VAL A 26 13.68 10.34 11.37
N GLU A 27 14.63 11.25 11.63
CA GLU A 27 14.43 12.68 11.36
C GLU A 27 14.22 12.97 9.87
N LYS A 28 15.07 12.41 9.01
CA LYS A 28 15.00 12.59 7.55
C LYS A 28 13.72 12.01 6.94
N ASN A 29 13.15 10.97 7.55
CA ASN A 29 11.95 10.31 7.05
C ASN A 29 10.66 10.98 7.54
N LYS A 30 10.69 11.85 8.56
CA LYS A 30 9.47 12.54 9.06
C LYS A 30 8.67 13.26 7.97
N PRO A 31 9.28 14.03 7.05
CA PRO A 31 8.52 14.69 5.99
C PRO A 31 7.86 13.71 5.01
N ALA A 32 8.55 12.61 4.69
CA ALA A 32 8.00 11.56 3.83
C ALA A 32 6.82 10.85 4.51
N ILE A 33 6.92 10.57 5.80
CA ILE A 33 5.82 9.98 6.58
C ILE A 33 4.62 10.91 6.61
N ALA A 34 4.81 12.22 6.82
CA ALA A 34 3.73 13.20 6.82
C ALA A 34 3.04 13.31 5.45
N LEU A 35 3.81 13.23 4.36
CA LEU A 35 3.27 13.22 3.00
C LEU A 35 2.43 11.96 2.73
N LEU A 36 2.92 10.80 3.16
CA LEU A 36 2.18 9.54 3.04
C LEU A 36 0.88 9.57 3.83
N GLN A 37 0.90 10.12 5.06
CA GLN A 37 -0.30 10.31 5.86
C GLN A 37 -1.33 11.18 5.14
N LYS A 38 -0.88 12.31 4.57
CA LYS A 38 -1.75 13.17 3.76
C LYS A 38 -2.38 12.43 2.59
N TRP A 39 -1.63 11.62 1.84
CA TRP A 39 -2.16 10.85 0.71
C TRP A 39 -3.12 9.74 1.14
N LEU A 40 -2.95 9.18 2.34
CA LEU A 40 -3.87 8.18 2.89
C LEU A 40 -5.19 8.82 3.38
N GLU A 41 -5.11 10.05 3.86
CA GLU A 41 -6.26 10.84 4.31
C GLU A 41 -6.98 11.56 3.16
N GLU A 42 -6.33 11.69 2.00
CA GLU A 42 -6.91 12.29 0.82
C GLU A 42 -8.05 11.41 0.30
N GLU A 43 -9.28 11.90 0.46
CA GLU A 43 -10.46 11.22 -0.07
C GLU A 43 -10.39 11.19 -1.59
N VAL A 44 -10.52 9.97 -2.13
CA VAL A 44 -10.62 9.76 -3.57
C VAL A 44 -11.86 10.49 -4.07
N ALA A 45 -11.70 11.33 -5.10
CA ALA A 45 -12.82 12.04 -5.69
C ALA A 45 -13.91 11.02 -6.13
N PRO A 46 -15.21 11.32 -5.98
CA PRO A 46 -16.27 10.37 -6.30
C PRO A 46 -16.22 9.83 -7.74
N GLU A 47 -15.77 10.64 -8.69
CA GLU A 47 -15.54 10.26 -10.09
C GLU A 47 -14.42 9.21 -10.22
N GLU A 48 -13.28 9.46 -9.59
CA GLU A 48 -12.15 8.54 -9.56
C GLU A 48 -12.48 7.23 -8.82
N ALA A 49 -13.34 7.29 -7.80
CA ALA A 49 -13.81 6.09 -7.10
C ALA A 49 -14.62 5.17 -8.03
N GLY A 50 -15.46 5.75 -8.91
CA GLY A 50 -16.21 5.00 -9.92
C GLY A 50 -15.28 4.35 -10.95
N ASP A 51 -14.30 5.09 -11.45
CA ASP A 51 -13.31 4.57 -12.40
C ASP A 51 -12.48 3.44 -11.79
N ARG A 52 -12.06 3.56 -10.52
CA ARG A 52 -11.34 2.51 -9.80
C ARG A 52 -12.14 1.24 -9.67
N GLU A 53 -13.44 1.33 -9.37
CA GLU A 53 -14.31 0.16 -9.32
C GLU A 53 -14.42 -0.50 -10.70
N ASN A 54 -14.58 0.29 -11.77
CA ASN A 54 -14.63 -0.23 -13.14
C ASN A 54 -13.32 -0.96 -13.52
N TYR A 55 -12.17 -0.35 -13.26
CA TYR A 55 -10.87 -1.00 -13.49
C TYR A 55 -10.73 -2.29 -12.67
N TRP A 56 -11.21 -2.28 -11.44
CA TRP A 56 -11.17 -3.47 -10.60
C TRP A 56 -12.03 -4.60 -11.16
N GLN A 57 -13.20 -4.32 -11.72
CA GLN A 57 -14.01 -5.32 -12.42
C GLN A 57 -13.29 -5.87 -13.65
N THR A 58 -12.69 -5.01 -14.48
CA THR A 58 -11.88 -5.45 -15.63
C THR A 58 -10.74 -6.37 -15.22
N VAL A 59 -10.05 -6.06 -14.11
CA VAL A 59 -8.97 -6.92 -13.60
C VAL A 59 -9.50 -8.29 -13.19
N LYS A 60 -10.65 -8.36 -12.50
CA LYS A 60 -11.28 -9.64 -12.13
C LYS A 60 -11.61 -10.47 -13.37
N GLU A 61 -12.20 -9.84 -14.38
CA GLU A 61 -12.56 -10.49 -15.64
C GLU A 61 -11.34 -11.06 -16.37
N ILE A 62 -10.24 -10.31 -16.45
CA ILE A 62 -8.98 -10.77 -17.05
C ILE A 62 -8.41 -11.94 -16.25
N ILE A 63 -8.37 -11.83 -14.92
CA ILE A 63 -7.84 -12.91 -14.08
C ILE A 63 -8.63 -14.19 -14.29
N ASP A 64 -9.96 -14.08 -14.38
CA ASP A 64 -10.80 -15.23 -14.59
C ASP A 64 -10.72 -15.74 -16.04
N SER A 65 -10.62 -14.90 -17.07
CA SER A 65 -10.51 -15.35 -18.46
C SER A 65 -9.28 -16.22 -18.70
N GLU A 66 -8.17 -15.90 -18.05
CA GLU A 66 -6.90 -16.64 -18.14
C GLU A 66 -6.90 -17.95 -17.33
N ARG A 67 -7.94 -18.20 -16.52
CA ARG A 67 -8.04 -19.41 -15.68
C ARG A 67 -8.91 -20.48 -16.35
N PRO A 68 -8.58 -21.78 -16.19
CA PRO A 68 -9.47 -22.86 -16.62
C PRO A 68 -10.82 -22.83 -15.88
N SER A 69 -11.85 -23.41 -16.51
CA SER A 69 -13.14 -23.69 -15.83
C SER A 69 -12.90 -24.54 -14.58
N GLY A 70 -13.62 -24.30 -13.47
CA GLY A 70 -13.34 -24.95 -12.18
C GLY A 70 -12.41 -24.15 -11.25
N PHE A 71 -11.70 -23.15 -11.78
CA PHE A 71 -10.64 -22.42 -11.04
C PHE A 71 -10.81 -20.90 -11.08
N LYS A 72 -11.99 -20.42 -11.50
CA LYS A 72 -12.33 -18.99 -11.47
C LYS A 72 -12.37 -18.50 -10.02
N LEU A 73 -11.88 -17.29 -9.77
CA LEU A 73 -11.87 -16.70 -8.43
C LEU A 73 -13.04 -15.77 -8.18
N TYR A 74 -13.53 -15.10 -9.22
CA TYR A 74 -14.45 -13.98 -9.08
C TYR A 74 -15.81 -14.27 -9.68
N SER A 75 -15.85 -15.03 -10.76
CA SER A 75 -17.04 -15.58 -11.38
C SER A 75 -17.52 -16.74 -10.49
N GLN A 76 -18.70 -16.61 -9.89
CA GLN A 76 -19.36 -17.78 -9.29
C GLN A 76 -19.77 -18.73 -10.42
N GLU A 77 -19.48 -20.02 -10.25
CA GLU A 77 -19.93 -21.08 -11.16
C GLU A 77 -21.45 -21.27 -11.13
#